data_AF-A0A1G7LI09-F1
#
_entry.id   AF-A0A1G7LI09-F1
#
_cell.length_a   1.000
_cell.length_b   1.000
_cell.length_c   1.000
_cell.angle_alpha   90.00
_cell.angle_beta   90.00
_cell.angle_gamma   90.00
#
_symmetry.space_group_name_H-M   'P 1'
#
loop_
_entity.id
_entity.type
_entity.pdbx_description
1 polymer ?
#
loop_
_entity_poly.entity_id
_entity_poly.type
_entity_poly.pdbx_seq_one_letter_code
_entity_poly.pdbx_strand_id
1 'polypeptide(L)'
;MPPVHRLLHITLDTTVCVDLAAWDSKEPLRDRHTREMFEVDRFPEACLTLKGYEAAKGLVLGELDLHGVRREVTVPVQYRLEGGRLAFSAEFALSLADFRLKAPSFMGMRVQDRVAVKVQGQGVAP
;
A
#
# COMPACT_ATOMS: atom_id res chain seq x y z
N MET A 1 16.03 -36.18 15.67
CA MET A 1 15.28 -35.69 14.48
C MET A 1 14.64 -34.38 14.87
N PRO A 2 14.95 -33.23 14.24
CA PRO A 2 14.27 -31.97 14.56
C PRO A 2 12.92 -31.89 13.81
N PRO A 3 11.91 -31.19 14.36
CA PRO A 3 10.60 -31.10 13.74
C PRO A 3 10.62 -30.08 12.59
N VAL A 4 10.26 -30.56 11.40
CA VAL A 4 10.07 -29.73 10.20
C VAL A 4 8.83 -28.86 10.42
N HIS A 5 9.02 -27.61 10.81
CA HIS A 5 7.96 -26.62 10.78
C HIS A 5 7.60 -26.39 9.31
N ARG A 6 6.46 -26.95 8.87
CA ARG A 6 5.85 -26.57 7.59
C ARG A 6 5.57 -25.07 7.66
N LEU A 7 6.41 -24.27 7.01
CA LEU A 7 6.01 -22.93 6.58
C LEU A 7 4.87 -23.13 5.59
N LEU A 8 3.64 -22.94 6.05
CA LEU A 8 2.49 -22.76 5.19
C LEU A 8 2.73 -21.45 4.44
N HIS A 9 3.34 -21.52 3.25
CA HIS A 9 3.28 -20.42 2.29
C HIS A 9 1.84 -20.39 1.76
N ILE A 10 1.00 -19.57 2.39
CA ILE A 10 -0.31 -19.24 1.85
C ILE A 10 -0.07 -18.25 0.71
N THR A 11 -0.15 -18.73 -0.54
CA THR A 11 -0.29 -17.87 -1.71
C THR A 11 -1.69 -17.27 -1.67
N LEU A 12 -1.75 -15.94 -1.54
CA LEU A 12 -2.99 -15.16 -1.60
C LEU A 12 -3.02 -14.50 -2.97
N ASP A 13 -3.86 -14.94 -3.90
CA ASP A 13 -4.09 -14.24 -5.18
C ASP A 13 -5.02 -13.01 -4.97
N THR A 14 -4.74 -12.24 -3.93
CA THR A 14 -5.54 -11.09 -3.51
C THR A 14 -4.83 -9.82 -3.92
N THR A 15 -5.51 -8.98 -4.68
CA THR A 15 -5.06 -7.62 -5.02
C THR A 15 -5.96 -6.60 -4.33
N VAL A 16 -5.34 -5.60 -3.70
CA VAL A 16 -6.03 -4.45 -3.11
C VAL A 16 -5.61 -3.22 -3.88
N CYS A 17 -6.57 -2.55 -4.53
CA CYS A 17 -6.33 -1.32 -5.28
C CYS A 17 -6.97 -0.13 -4.59
N VAL A 18 -6.36 1.04 -4.74
CA VAL A 18 -6.95 2.33 -4.39
C VAL A 18 -7.04 3.20 -5.64
N ASP A 19 -8.17 3.89 -5.79
CA ASP A 19 -8.38 4.87 -6.85
C ASP A 19 -7.61 6.16 -6.51
N LEU A 20 -6.60 6.48 -7.32
CA LEU A 20 -5.79 7.69 -7.16
C LEU A 20 -6.53 8.95 -7.63
N ALA A 21 -7.53 8.83 -8.51
CA ALA A 21 -8.38 9.95 -8.90
C ALA A 21 -9.28 10.41 -7.75
N ALA A 22 -9.64 9.50 -6.83
CA ALA A 22 -10.40 9.80 -5.62
C ALA A 22 -9.59 10.54 -4.53
N TRP A 23 -8.34 10.92 -4.79
CA TRP A 23 -7.51 11.68 -3.85
C TRP A 23 -8.20 12.96 -3.36
N ASP A 24 -8.31 13.13 -2.05
CA ASP A 24 -8.95 14.28 -1.43
C ASP A 24 -8.19 14.71 -0.18
N SER A 25 -7.40 15.77 -0.33
CA SER A 25 -6.70 16.43 0.78
C SER A 25 -7.46 17.63 1.32
N LYS A 26 -8.72 17.85 0.89
CA LYS A 26 -9.55 19.02 1.20
C LYS A 26 -9.01 20.35 0.66
N GLU A 27 -8.07 20.30 -0.29
CA GLU A 27 -7.47 21.48 -0.93
C GLU A 27 -7.42 21.28 -2.45
N PRO A 28 -8.35 21.87 -3.23
CA PRO A 28 -8.53 21.53 -4.65
C PRO A 28 -7.28 21.70 -5.51
N LEU A 29 -6.46 22.72 -5.22
CA LEU A 29 -5.21 22.97 -5.92
C LEU A 29 -4.17 21.86 -5.64
N ARG A 30 -4.09 21.43 -4.37
CA ARG A 30 -3.19 20.34 -3.95
C ARG A 30 -3.66 19.01 -4.54
N ASP A 31 -4.96 18.76 -4.56
CA ASP A 31 -5.52 17.54 -5.14
C ASP A 31 -5.25 17.45 -6.64
N ARG A 32 -5.39 18.57 -7.37
CA ARG A 32 -5.04 18.63 -8.79
C ARG A 32 -3.56 18.31 -9.02
N HIS A 33 -2.64 18.99 -8.33
CA HIS A 33 -1.21 18.73 -8.48
C HIS A 33 -0.81 17.31 -8.06
N THR A 34 -1.46 16.73 -7.04
CA THR A 34 -1.20 15.34 -6.65
C THR A 34 -1.64 14.36 -7.73
N ARG A 35 -2.84 14.54 -8.32
CA ARG A 35 -3.31 13.72 -9.43
C ARG A 35 -2.41 13.85 -10.67
N GLU A 36 -1.92 15.05 -10.97
CA GLU A 36 -0.95 15.29 -12.05
C GLU A 36 0.38 14.57 -11.78
N MET A 37 0.90 14.62 -10.54
CA MET A 37 2.13 13.93 -10.15
C MET A 37 2.01 12.40 -10.31
N PHE A 38 0.86 11.83 -9.96
CA PHE A 38 0.59 10.40 -10.14
C PHE A 38 0.24 10.03 -11.58
N GLU A 39 0.08 11.00 -12.48
CA GLU A 39 -0.37 10.80 -13.86
C GLU A 39 -1.65 9.92 -13.92
N VAL A 40 -2.67 10.24 -13.12
CA VAL A 40 -3.84 9.36 -12.90
C VAL A 40 -4.63 9.03 -14.17
N ASP A 41 -4.54 9.85 -15.22
CA ASP A 41 -5.14 9.53 -16.52
C ASP A 41 -4.48 8.31 -17.20
N ARG A 42 -3.24 8.00 -16.82
CA ARG A 42 -2.46 6.84 -17.30
C ARG A 42 -2.37 5.73 -16.26
N PHE A 43 -2.30 6.10 -14.98
CA PHE A 43 -2.16 5.19 -13.86
C PHE A 43 -3.24 5.51 -12.81
N PRO A 44 -4.52 5.14 -13.06
CA PRO A 44 -5.64 5.55 -12.22
C PRO A 44 -5.64 4.87 -10.84
N GLU A 45 -4.92 3.76 -10.69
CA GLU A 45 -4.92 2.96 -9.48
C GLU A 45 -3.49 2.72 -8.96
N ALA A 46 -3.38 2.56 -7.64
CA ALA A 46 -2.24 1.91 -7.00
C ALA A 46 -2.70 0.58 -6.41
N CYS A 47 -2.02 -0.52 -6.76
CA CYS A 47 -2.45 -1.87 -6.42
C CYS A 47 -1.37 -2.64 -5.69
N LEU A 48 -1.72 -3.23 -4.54
CA LEU A 48 -0.89 -4.19 -3.82
C LEU A 48 -1.39 -5.61 -4.11
N THR A 49 -0.58 -6.40 -4.81
CA THR A 49 -0.82 -7.83 -4.99
C THR A 49 -0.10 -8.60 -3.88
N LEU A 50 -0.84 -9.33 -3.06
CA LEU A 50 -0.29 -10.12 -1.97
C LEU A 50 0.47 -11.31 -2.56
N LYS A 51 1.66 -11.60 -2.02
CA LYS A 51 2.50 -12.75 -2.37
C LYS A 51 2.64 -13.74 -1.22
N GLY A 52 2.45 -13.28 0.02
CA GLY A 52 2.47 -14.13 1.19
C GLY A 52 2.19 -13.38 2.49
N TYR A 53 2.08 -14.14 3.58
CA TYR A 53 1.86 -13.61 4.92
C TYR A 53 2.71 -14.36 5.95
N GLU A 54 3.59 -13.64 6.65
CA GLU A 54 4.39 -14.15 7.76
C GLU A 54 3.63 -13.96 9.08
N ALA A 55 2.79 -14.93 9.44
CA ALA A 55 1.89 -14.85 10.58
C ALA A 55 2.60 -14.54 11.92
N ALA A 56 3.76 -15.16 12.16
CA ALA A 56 4.53 -14.96 13.37
C ALA A 56 5.08 -13.52 13.54
N LYS A 57 5.18 -12.76 12.46
CA LYS A 57 5.70 -11.38 12.46
C LYS A 57 4.63 -10.33 12.14
N GLY A 58 3.44 -10.76 11.73
CA GLY A 58 2.40 -9.85 11.25
C GLY A 58 2.80 -9.10 9.98
N LEU A 59 3.53 -9.74 9.06
CA LEU A 59 4.00 -9.10 7.83
C LEU A 59 3.28 -9.66 6.60
N VAL A 60 2.72 -8.76 5.79
CA VAL A 60 2.27 -9.07 4.43
C VAL A 60 3.44 -8.81 3.47
N LEU A 61 3.75 -9.81 2.65
CA LEU A 61 4.68 -9.69 1.54
C LEU A 61 3.86 -9.49 0.27
N GLY A 62 4.24 -8.53 -0.56
CA GLY A 62 3.50 -8.24 -1.78
C GLY A 62 4.29 -7.48 -2.81
N GLU A 63 3.67 -7.24 -3.95
CA GLU A 63 4.16 -6.35 -5.00
C GLU A 63 3.23 -5.16 -5.12
N LEU A 64 3.76 -3.96 -4.87
CA LEU A 64 3.07 -2.71 -5.06
C LEU A 64 3.33 -2.20 -6.47
N ASP A 65 2.27 -2.06 -7.26
CA ASP A 65 2.25 -1.30 -8.52
C ASP A 65 1.76 0.11 -8.23
N LEU A 66 2.63 1.09 -8.43
CA LEU A 66 2.31 2.51 -8.30
C LEU A 66 3.03 3.25 -9.43
N HIS A 67 2.27 4.06 -10.18
CA HIS A 67 2.80 4.85 -11.29
C HIS A 67 3.49 3.97 -12.37
N GLY A 68 2.95 2.75 -12.59
CA GLY A 68 3.47 1.76 -13.52
C GLY A 68 4.81 1.12 -13.11
N VAL A 69 5.27 1.37 -11.88
CA VAL A 69 6.48 0.77 -11.32
C VAL A 69 6.07 -0.25 -10.27
N ARG A 70 6.55 -1.49 -10.47
CA ARG A 70 6.31 -2.62 -9.55
C ARG A 70 7.49 -2.82 -8.62
N ARG A 71 7.22 -2.90 -7.33
CA ARG A 71 8.23 -3.12 -6.28
C ARG A 71 7.73 -4.12 -5.25
N GLU A 72 8.63 -4.97 -4.76
CA GLU A 72 8.34 -5.80 -3.61
C GLU A 72 8.28 -4.95 -2.34
N VAL A 73 7.26 -5.20 -1.52
CA VAL A 73 7.03 -4.52 -0.25
C VAL A 73 6.74 -5.51 0.86
N THR A 74 7.21 -5.17 2.05
CA THR A 74 6.92 -5.88 3.30
C THR A 74 6.16 -4.94 4.21
N VAL A 75 4.88 -5.21 4.43
CA VAL A 75 3.96 -4.32 5.13
C VAL A 75 3.58 -4.94 6.48
N PRO A 76 3.87 -4.30 7.61
CA PRO A 76 3.34 -4.74 8.90
C PRO A 76 1.83 -4.49 8.95
N VAL A 77 1.07 -5.52 9.31
CA VAL A 77 -0.39 -5.50 9.35
C VAL A 77 -0.86 -5.99 10.71
N GLN A 78 -1.79 -5.23 11.29
CA GLN A 78 -2.61 -5.68 12.41
C GLN A 78 -3.99 -6.03 11.88
N TYR A 79 -4.56 -7.15 12.31
CA TYR A 79 -5.93 -7.50 11.96
C TYR A 79 -6.65 -8.21 13.09
N ARG A 80 -7.97 -8.15 13.04
CA ARG A 80 -8.88 -8.87 13.93
C ARG A 80 -9.95 -9.56 13.09
N LEU A 81 -10.18 -10.84 13.38
CA LEU A 81 -11.25 -11.62 12.77
C LEU A 81 -12.27 -11.98 13.85
N GLU A 82 -13.47 -11.41 13.78
CA GLU A 82 -14.55 -11.66 14.74
C GLU A 82 -15.88 -11.81 14.01
N GLY A 83 -16.58 -12.92 14.25
CA GLY A 83 -17.92 -13.15 13.68
C GLY A 83 -17.97 -13.07 12.15
N GLY A 84 -16.94 -13.57 11.46
CA GLY A 84 -16.83 -13.50 9.98
C GLY A 84 -16.46 -12.11 9.45
N ARG A 85 -16.12 -11.15 10.30
CA ARG A 85 -15.69 -9.79 9.91
C ARG A 85 -14.20 -9.64 10.14
N LEU A 86 -13.50 -9.20 9.11
CA LEU A 86 -12.10 -8.83 9.16
C LEU A 86 -12.00 -7.32 9.32
N ALA A 87 -11.28 -6.84 10.34
CA ALA A 87 -10.81 -5.47 10.43
C ALA A 87 -9.29 -5.47 10.36
N PHE A 88 -8.68 -4.56 9.60
CA PHE A 88 -7.24 -4.49 9.44
C PHE A 88 -6.73 -3.05 9.42
N SER A 89 -5.48 -2.89 9.82
CA SER A 89 -4.71 -1.65 9.68
C SER A 89 -3.25 -1.94 9.35
N ALA A 90 -2.62 -1.01 8.64
CA ALA A 90 -1.24 -1.06 8.26
C ALA A 90 -0.62 0.34 8.30
N GLU A 91 0.64 0.40 8.69
CA GLU A 91 1.45 1.62 8.59
C GLU A 91 2.83 1.26 8.07
N PHE A 92 3.25 1.88 6.98
CA PHE A 92 4.54 1.66 6.36
C PHE A 92 5.03 2.92 5.68
N ALA A 93 6.31 2.98 5.33
CA ALA A 93 6.88 4.11 4.61
C ALA A 93 7.25 3.69 3.18
N LEU A 94 7.03 4.59 2.23
CA LEU A 94 7.48 4.45 0.84
C LEU A 94 8.31 5.65 0.42
N SER A 95 9.21 5.47 -0.54
CA SER A 95 9.88 6.56 -1.25
C SER A 95 9.09 6.88 -2.51
N LEU A 96 8.80 8.15 -2.77
CA LEU A 96 8.20 8.58 -4.04
C LEU A 96 9.14 8.29 -5.22
N ALA A 97 10.45 8.52 -5.04
CA ALA A 97 11.46 8.29 -6.05
C ALA A 97 11.56 6.81 -6.50
N ASP A 98 11.31 5.85 -5.60
CA ASP A 98 11.30 4.42 -5.94
C ASP A 98 10.26 4.05 -7.03
N PHE A 99 9.21 4.87 -7.13
CA PHE A 99 8.11 4.78 -8.10
C PHE A 99 8.18 5.87 -9.17
N ARG A 100 9.35 6.53 -9.33
CA ARG A 100 9.59 7.62 -10.28
C ARG A 100 8.67 8.83 -10.11
N LEU A 101 8.13 9.01 -8.91
CA LEU A 101 7.35 10.19 -8.54
C LEU A 101 8.30 11.26 -8.00
N LYS A 102 8.05 12.51 -8.37
CA LYS A 102 8.83 13.64 -7.89
C LYS A 102 8.13 14.29 -6.70
N ALA A 103 8.79 14.29 -5.55
CA ALA A 103 8.28 14.96 -4.35
C ALA A 103 7.94 16.44 -4.66
N PRO A 104 6.74 16.91 -4.28
CA PRO A 104 6.34 18.29 -4.48
C PRO A 104 7.26 19.28 -3.76
N SER A 105 7.35 20.48 -4.32
CA SER A 105 8.05 21.61 -3.68
C SER A 105 7.25 22.89 -3.84
N PHE A 106 7.27 23.75 -2.82
CA PHE A 106 6.59 25.04 -2.81
C PHE A 106 7.49 26.11 -2.19
N MET A 107 7.76 27.20 -2.91
CA MET A 107 8.60 28.32 -2.45
C MET A 107 9.94 27.89 -1.81
N GLY A 108 10.62 26.91 -2.43
CA GLY A 108 11.90 26.39 -1.93
C GLY A 108 11.79 25.36 -0.78
N MET A 109 10.61 25.18 -0.19
CA MET A 109 10.34 24.07 0.75
C MET A 109 10.00 22.80 -0.03
N ARG A 110 10.67 21.69 0.27
CA ARG A 110 10.45 20.41 -0.39
C ARG A 110 9.74 19.44 0.56
N VAL A 111 8.74 18.74 0.03
CA VAL A 111 8.12 17.60 0.74
C VAL A 111 9.16 16.48 0.86
N GLN A 112 9.12 15.75 1.97
CA GLN A 112 10.01 14.60 2.14
C GLN A 112 9.70 13.53 1.09
N ASP A 113 10.74 12.93 0.52
CA ASP A 113 10.59 11.83 -0.43
C ASP A 113 9.98 10.58 0.24
N ARG A 114 10.35 10.33 1.50
CA ARG A 114 9.80 9.25 2.30
C ARG A 114 8.45 9.67 2.88
N VAL A 115 7.39 8.97 2.48
CA VAL A 115 6.00 9.22 2.89
C VAL A 115 5.53 8.07 3.78
N ALA A 116 4.91 8.41 4.92
CA ALA A 116 4.20 7.44 5.75
C ALA A 116 2.80 7.19 5.16
N VAL A 117 2.50 5.92 4.89
CA VAL A 117 1.20 5.46 4.41
C VAL A 117 0.50 4.74 5.54
N LYS A 118 -0.75 5.14 5.78
CA LYS A 118 -1.64 4.52 6.76
C LYS A 118 -2.86 3.98 6.03
N VAL A 119 -3.15 2.71 6.25
CA VAL A 119 -4.30 2.03 5.67
C VAL A 119 -5.14 1.45 6.80
N GLN A 120 -6.45 1.57 6.69
CA GLN A 120 -7.40 0.90 7.57
C GLN A 120 -8.59 0.43 6.73
N GLY A 121 -9.14 -0.73 7.07
CA GLY A 121 -10.23 -1.29 6.31
C GLY A 121 -10.97 -2.38 7.08
N GLN A 122 -12.13 -2.75 6.53
CA GLN A 122 -12.96 -3.82 7.03
C GLN A 122 -13.51 -4.63 5.86
N GLY A 123 -13.71 -5.92 6.06
CA GLY A 123 -14.24 -6.84 5.07
C GLY A 123 -15.00 -7.98 5.73
N VAL A 124 -15.68 -8.78 4.90
CA VAL A 124 -16.27 -10.04 5.32
C VAL A 124 -15.30 -11.14 4.92
N ALA A 125 -14.87 -11.95 5.89
CA ALA A 125 -14.11 -13.14 5.59
C ALA A 125 -15.08 -14.20 5.03
N PRO A 126 -14.71 -14.89 3.94
CA PRO A 126 -15.52 -15.97 3.38
C PRO A 126 -15.68 -17.14 4.36
#